data_AF-A0A7X9G1W7-F1
#
_entry.id   AF-A0A7X9G1W7-F1
#
_cell.length_a   1.000
_cell.length_b   1.000
_cell.length_c   1.000
_cell.angle_alpha   90.00
_cell.angle_beta   90.00
_cell.angle_gamma   90.00
#
_symmetry.space_group_name_H-M   'P 1'
#
loop_
_entity.id
_entity.type
_entity.pdbx_description
1 polymer ?
#
loop_
_entity_poly.entity_id
_entity_poly.type
_entity_poly.pdbx_seq_one_letter_code
_entity_poly.pdbx_strand_id
1 'polypeptide(L)'
;MTMFFRKTRKSHLKLISQDRREDGLLSICYPCGEDLTIPSFTLYYFMQVNEYLQYTGDITLIKEVYDKLISILNVFIDNRKNGLVLRFEGDNYWNFYDWSPHLSGTLRQKEDAIPDLMVNLLFVFALKNLQEIDEKLGKKFLYEDLLQESKRRIKETFYCPETGLYSMTEGGDEYTVLGNSLAILAGVTSKKESEIICEKIVNGELCDCSLSMKIFKYDALLATDKARWQEWILGEIRREYGKMLDAGSTTVWETADGAVAFGNAGSLCHGWSAVPIYFYCREKFR
;
A
#
# COMPACT_ATOMS: atom_id res chain seq x y z
N MET A 1 -11.10 4.80 -0.34
CA MET A 1 -10.40 3.64 0.30
C MET A 1 -9.09 3.57 -0.46
N THR A 2 -7.95 4.10 -0.04
CA THR A 2 -7.36 4.57 1.25
C THR A 2 -7.19 6.11 1.19
N MET A 3 -6.73 6.80 2.25
CA MET A 3 -6.67 8.28 2.30
C MET A 3 -5.47 8.78 3.16
N PHE A 4 -4.27 8.24 2.91
CA PHE A 4 -3.07 8.47 3.75
C PHE A 4 -2.48 9.87 3.58
N PHE A 5 -2.74 10.55 2.47
CA PHE A 5 -2.06 11.80 2.12
C PHE A 5 -3.01 12.98 1.91
N ARG A 6 -3.94 13.23 2.84
CA ARG A 6 -4.86 14.41 2.83
C ARG A 6 -4.17 15.79 2.75
N LYS A 7 -2.85 15.85 2.90
CA LYS A 7 -2.03 17.05 2.65
C LYS A 7 -0.83 16.75 1.76
N THR A 8 -0.95 15.90 0.73
CA THR A 8 0.02 15.99 -0.36
C THR A 8 -0.11 17.37 -0.96
N ARG A 9 0.91 18.20 -0.74
CA ARG A 9 0.93 19.52 -1.35
C ARG A 9 0.92 19.30 -2.86
N LYS A 10 0.09 20.06 -3.59
CA LYS A 10 0.09 20.14 -5.05
C LYS A 10 1.49 20.13 -5.66
N SER A 11 2.41 20.88 -5.03
CA SER A 11 3.82 20.98 -5.43
C SER A 11 4.58 19.65 -5.33
N HIS A 12 4.26 18.79 -4.36
CA HIS A 12 4.91 17.48 -4.19
C HIS A 12 4.47 16.49 -5.26
N LEU A 13 3.16 16.39 -5.55
CA LEU A 13 2.66 15.56 -6.65
C LEU A 13 3.25 15.98 -7.99
N LYS A 14 3.29 17.29 -8.24
CA LYS A 14 3.93 17.86 -9.43
C LYS A 14 5.43 17.60 -9.49
N LEU A 15 6.13 17.62 -8.36
CA LEU A 15 7.56 17.31 -8.31
C LEU A 15 7.82 15.83 -8.64
N ILE A 16 7.03 14.92 -8.06
CA ILE A 16 7.09 13.48 -8.37
C ILE A 16 6.82 13.27 -9.86
N SER A 17 5.85 13.97 -10.45
CA SER A 17 5.53 13.79 -11.86
C SER A 17 6.65 14.25 -12.81
N GLN A 18 7.61 15.04 -12.33
CA GLN A 18 8.75 15.52 -13.08
C GLN A 18 9.95 14.58 -13.05
N ASP A 19 9.87 13.47 -12.33
CA ASP A 19 10.87 12.41 -12.37
C ASP A 19 11.13 11.95 -13.81
N ARG A 20 12.40 11.73 -14.15
CA ARG A 20 12.85 11.33 -15.48
C ARG A 20 13.73 10.08 -15.44
N ARG A 21 13.57 9.23 -14.43
CA ARG A 21 14.23 7.92 -14.41
C ARG A 21 13.96 7.16 -15.71
N GLU A 22 15.00 6.54 -16.26
CA GLU A 22 15.00 6.04 -17.65
C GLU A 22 14.01 4.90 -17.88
N ASP A 23 13.79 4.05 -16.87
CA ASP A 23 12.83 2.94 -16.94
C ASP A 23 11.38 3.32 -16.59
N GLY A 24 11.12 4.61 -16.37
CA GLY A 24 9.77 5.12 -16.15
C GLY A 24 9.18 4.88 -14.75
N LEU A 25 9.88 4.17 -13.86
CA LEU A 25 9.54 4.13 -12.45
C LEU A 25 9.90 5.44 -11.74
N LEU A 26 9.40 5.57 -10.52
CA LEU A 26 9.62 6.70 -9.64
C LEU A 26 10.83 6.43 -8.72
N SER A 27 11.78 7.37 -8.62
CA SER A 27 12.87 7.38 -7.65
C SER A 27 12.37 7.19 -6.21
N ILE A 28 13.24 6.64 -5.36
CA ILE A 28 12.93 6.37 -3.95
C ILE A 28 12.53 7.63 -3.14
N CYS A 29 13.08 8.79 -3.48
CA CYS A 29 12.77 10.07 -2.84
C CYS A 29 12.83 11.25 -3.83
N TYR A 30 12.38 12.44 -3.40
CA TYR A 30 12.18 13.59 -4.30
C TYR A 30 12.68 14.91 -3.72
N PRO A 31 13.68 15.58 -4.34
CA PRO A 31 14.55 15.09 -5.41
C PRO A 31 15.53 13.99 -4.93
N CYS A 32 15.96 13.09 -5.81
CA CYS A 32 16.98 12.07 -5.53
C CYS A 32 18.19 12.24 -6.44
N GLY A 33 19.39 11.98 -5.91
CA GLY A 33 20.64 11.93 -6.66
C GLY A 33 21.16 10.52 -6.92
N GLU A 34 20.42 9.49 -6.48
CA GLU A 34 20.77 8.08 -6.66
C GLU A 34 19.78 7.41 -7.61
N ASP A 35 20.28 6.53 -8.47
CA ASP A 35 19.44 5.65 -9.28
C ASP A 35 18.98 4.46 -8.43
N LEU A 36 18.01 4.72 -7.55
CA LEU A 36 17.37 3.74 -6.67
C LEU A 36 15.86 3.96 -6.70
N THR A 37 15.12 2.87 -6.84
CA THR A 37 13.66 2.89 -6.77
C THR A 37 13.13 1.84 -5.80
N ILE A 38 11.97 2.16 -5.22
CA ILE A 38 11.08 1.17 -4.64
C ILE A 38 9.89 1.07 -5.59
N PRO A 39 9.75 0.01 -6.41
CA PRO A 39 8.69 -0.06 -7.42
C PRO A 39 7.29 0.11 -6.82
N SER A 40 7.04 -0.42 -5.62
CA SER A 40 5.76 -0.27 -4.93
C SER A 40 5.39 1.20 -4.65
N PHE A 41 6.37 2.08 -4.39
CA PHE A 41 6.15 3.52 -4.18
C PHE A 41 5.64 4.20 -5.44
N THR A 42 6.05 3.68 -6.60
CA THR A 42 5.51 4.12 -7.88
C THR A 42 4.00 3.88 -7.98
N LEU A 43 3.50 2.75 -7.47
CA LEU A 43 2.06 2.44 -7.47
C LEU A 43 1.28 3.27 -6.43
N TYR A 44 1.87 3.56 -5.27
CA TYR A 44 1.27 4.47 -4.28
C TYR A 44 1.05 5.89 -4.81
N TYR A 45 1.74 6.31 -5.87
CA TYR A 45 1.52 7.61 -6.51
C TYR A 45 0.09 7.76 -7.08
N PHE A 46 -0.51 6.69 -7.61
CA PHE A 46 -1.91 6.73 -8.07
C PHE A 46 -2.88 7.03 -6.93
N MET A 47 -2.65 6.40 -5.78
CA MET A 47 -3.44 6.65 -4.57
C MET A 47 -3.28 8.11 -4.12
N GLN A 48 -2.05 8.62 -4.05
CA GLN A 48 -1.79 10.01 -3.67
C GLN A 48 -2.49 11.02 -4.60
N VAL A 49 -2.46 10.78 -5.91
CA VAL A 49 -3.11 11.67 -6.90
C VAL A 49 -4.63 11.59 -6.80
N ASN A 50 -5.20 10.39 -6.70
CA ASN A 50 -6.65 10.23 -6.56
C ASN A 50 -7.14 10.82 -5.22
N GLU A 51 -6.46 10.56 -4.11
CA GLU A 51 -6.80 11.14 -2.80
C GLU A 51 -6.80 12.67 -2.84
N TYR A 52 -5.80 13.29 -3.48
CA TYR A 52 -5.76 14.74 -3.69
C TYR A 52 -6.95 15.22 -4.53
N LEU A 53 -7.29 14.52 -5.61
CA LEU A 53 -8.44 14.85 -6.46
C LEU A 53 -9.75 14.76 -5.67
N GLN A 54 -9.98 13.68 -4.93
CA GLN A 54 -11.20 13.51 -4.13
C GLN A 54 -11.34 14.58 -3.05
N TYR A 55 -10.21 15.03 -2.48
CA TYR A 55 -10.22 16.06 -1.45
C TYR A 55 -10.40 17.48 -1.98
N THR A 56 -9.73 17.83 -3.08
CA THR A 56 -9.66 19.22 -3.58
C THR A 56 -10.57 19.51 -4.77
N GLY A 57 -10.91 18.49 -5.57
CA GLY A 57 -11.54 18.68 -6.87
C GLY A 57 -10.66 19.35 -7.93
N ASP A 58 -9.34 19.54 -7.68
CA ASP A 58 -8.44 20.26 -8.57
C ASP A 58 -8.05 19.41 -9.80
N ILE A 59 -8.95 19.37 -10.78
CA ILE A 59 -8.77 18.73 -12.08
C ILE A 59 -7.56 19.29 -12.85
N THR A 60 -7.18 20.55 -12.63
CA THR A 60 -6.07 21.19 -13.35
C THR A 60 -4.74 20.49 -13.06
N LEU A 61 -4.45 20.19 -11.79
CA LEU A 61 -3.26 19.41 -11.45
C LEU A 61 -3.32 18.00 -12.06
N ILE A 62 -4.49 17.35 -12.01
CA ILE A 62 -4.63 15.97 -12.51
C ILE A 62 -4.33 15.91 -14.00
N LYS A 63 -4.82 16.87 -14.79
CA LYS A 63 -4.51 16.98 -16.22
C LYS A 63 -3.00 17.14 -16.46
N GLU A 64 -2.29 17.86 -15.60
CA GLU A 64 -0.84 18.07 -15.71
C GLU A 64 -0.06 16.77 -15.43
N VAL A 65 -0.49 15.94 -14.47
CA VAL A 65 0.22 14.72 -14.09
C VAL A 65 -0.31 13.45 -14.77
N TYR A 66 -1.38 13.55 -15.55
CA TYR A 66 -2.08 12.41 -16.12
C TYR A 66 -1.18 11.55 -17.01
N ASP A 67 -0.41 12.17 -17.90
CA ASP A 67 0.46 11.43 -18.82
C ASP A 67 1.55 10.65 -18.06
N LYS A 68 1.99 11.15 -16.89
CA LYS A 68 2.90 10.40 -16.01
C LYS A 68 2.21 9.18 -15.38
N LEU A 69 0.94 9.28 -14.98
CA LEU A 69 0.19 8.11 -14.49
C LEU A 69 0.10 7.03 -15.57
N ILE A 70 -0.20 7.43 -16.80
CA ILE A 70 -0.27 6.48 -17.93
C ILE A 70 1.10 5.89 -18.25
N SER A 71 2.17 6.69 -18.27
CA SER A 71 3.51 6.17 -18.52
C SER A 71 3.94 5.16 -17.47
N ILE A 72 3.68 5.46 -16.19
CA ILE A 72 3.95 4.54 -15.09
C ILE A 72 3.14 3.26 -15.27
N LEU A 73 1.83 3.36 -15.55
CA LEU A 73 0.98 2.18 -15.68
C LEU A 73 1.52 1.22 -16.75
N ASN A 74 1.98 1.76 -17.89
CA ASN A 74 2.55 0.96 -18.97
C ASN A 74 3.81 0.18 -18.53
N VAL A 75 4.67 0.75 -17.69
CA VAL A 75 5.85 0.02 -17.13
C VAL A 75 5.41 -1.25 -16.40
N PHE A 76 4.36 -1.17 -15.59
CA PHE A 76 3.84 -2.32 -14.87
C PHE A 76 3.06 -3.28 -15.78
N ILE A 77 2.38 -2.79 -16.82
CA ILE A 77 1.71 -3.65 -17.81
C ILE A 77 2.75 -4.49 -18.57
N ASP A 78 3.84 -3.86 -18.98
CA ASP A 78 4.92 -4.50 -19.74
C ASP A 78 5.71 -5.50 -18.88
N ASN A 79 5.81 -5.26 -17.57
CA ASN A 79 6.44 -6.17 -16.62
C ASN A 79 5.48 -7.26 -16.07
N ARG A 80 4.63 -7.82 -16.94
CA ARG A 80 3.69 -8.90 -16.59
C ARG A 80 4.02 -10.22 -17.27
N LYS A 81 3.73 -11.32 -16.57
CA LYS A 81 3.75 -12.68 -17.11
C LYS A 81 2.54 -13.45 -16.58
N ASN A 82 1.84 -14.16 -17.47
CA ASN A 82 0.64 -14.94 -17.13
C ASN A 82 -0.41 -14.13 -16.33
N GLY A 83 -0.58 -12.86 -16.69
CA GLY A 83 -1.55 -11.95 -16.10
C GLY A 83 -1.14 -11.34 -14.74
N LEU A 84 0.06 -11.64 -14.23
CA LEU A 84 0.59 -11.10 -12.97
C LEU A 84 1.81 -10.23 -13.22
N VAL A 85 1.94 -9.14 -12.46
CA VAL A 85 3.13 -8.30 -12.40
C VAL A 85 4.25 -9.07 -11.70
N LEU A 86 5.45 -9.00 -12.25
CA LEU A 86 6.65 -9.58 -11.67
C LEU A 86 7.33 -8.56 -10.74
N ARG A 87 8.06 -9.06 -9.73
CA ARG A 87 9.06 -8.23 -9.05
C ARG A 87 10.07 -7.68 -10.06
N PHE A 88 10.61 -6.50 -9.77
CA PHE A 88 11.64 -5.90 -10.62
C PHE A 88 12.99 -6.49 -10.24
N GLU A 89 13.75 -6.89 -11.25
CA GLU A 89 15.06 -7.53 -11.13
C GLU A 89 16.18 -6.53 -11.46
N GLY A 90 17.21 -6.48 -10.62
CA GLY A 90 18.39 -5.62 -10.80
C GLY A 90 18.75 -4.85 -9.54
N ASP A 91 19.98 -4.36 -9.48
CA ASP A 91 20.57 -3.81 -8.25
C ASP A 91 19.96 -2.47 -7.81
N ASN A 92 19.27 -1.78 -8.72
CA ASN A 92 18.65 -0.48 -8.48
C ASN A 92 17.17 -0.60 -8.07
N TYR A 93 16.62 -1.82 -7.99
CA TYR A 93 15.24 -2.07 -7.58
C TYR A 93 15.22 -2.69 -6.19
N TRP A 94 14.54 -2.02 -5.27
CA TRP A 94 14.26 -2.55 -3.95
C TRP A 94 12.77 -2.91 -3.85
N ASN A 95 12.42 -4.20 -3.91
CA ASN A 95 11.04 -4.67 -3.81
C ASN A 95 10.52 -4.61 -2.35
N PHE A 96 10.61 -3.42 -1.76
CA PHE A 96 10.14 -3.09 -0.42
C PHE A 96 8.65 -2.79 -0.41
N TYR A 97 7.96 -3.29 0.61
CA TYR A 97 6.56 -2.98 0.89
C TYR A 97 6.32 -2.52 2.32
N ASP A 98 7.04 -3.08 3.29
CA ASP A 98 6.92 -2.77 4.72
C ASP A 98 8.17 -3.26 5.48
N TRP A 99 8.40 -2.75 6.70
CA TRP A 99 9.48 -3.23 7.57
C TRP A 99 9.17 -4.58 8.26
N SER A 100 7.99 -5.17 8.08
CA SER A 100 7.67 -6.48 8.63
C SER A 100 8.35 -7.63 7.87
N PRO A 101 8.48 -8.81 8.49
CA PRO A 101 8.96 -10.02 7.81
C PRO A 101 8.26 -10.27 6.47
N HIS A 102 9.03 -10.79 5.51
CA HIS A 102 8.62 -11.09 4.12
C HIS A 102 8.31 -9.87 3.24
N LEU A 103 8.28 -8.65 3.79
CA LEU A 103 7.88 -7.43 3.07
C LEU A 103 9.03 -6.42 2.89
N SER A 104 10.17 -6.63 3.55
CA SER A 104 11.27 -5.66 3.53
C SER A 104 12.14 -5.73 2.26
N GLY A 105 12.00 -6.78 1.44
CA GLY A 105 12.88 -7.02 0.29
C GLY A 105 14.37 -7.03 0.66
N THR A 106 15.24 -6.94 -0.35
CA THR A 106 16.69 -6.82 -0.14
C THR A 106 17.28 -5.64 -0.90
N LEU A 107 17.73 -4.61 -0.16
CA LEU A 107 18.31 -3.41 -0.77
C LEU A 107 19.64 -3.75 -1.49
N ARG A 108 19.78 -3.27 -2.73
CA ARG A 108 20.98 -3.46 -3.58
C ARG A 108 21.36 -4.92 -3.77
N GLN A 109 20.35 -5.78 -3.86
CA GLN A 109 20.51 -7.19 -4.16
C GLN A 109 19.51 -7.60 -5.22
N LYS A 110 19.93 -8.54 -6.05
CA LYS A 110 19.11 -9.07 -7.12
C LYS A 110 18.05 -10.01 -6.55
N GLU A 111 16.79 -9.69 -6.78
CA GLU A 111 15.66 -10.59 -6.52
C GLU A 111 15.16 -11.23 -7.82
N ASP A 112 14.66 -12.47 -7.73
CA ASP A 112 14.08 -13.16 -8.89
C ASP A 112 12.81 -12.45 -9.38
N ALA A 113 12.70 -12.30 -10.70
CA ALA A 113 11.53 -11.79 -11.41
C ALA A 113 10.36 -12.79 -11.39
N ILE A 114 9.83 -13.03 -10.20
CA ILE A 114 8.63 -13.83 -9.94
C ILE A 114 7.50 -12.92 -9.42
N PRO A 115 6.24 -13.30 -9.62
CA PRO A 115 5.12 -12.53 -9.07
C PRO A 115 5.02 -12.72 -7.56
N ASP A 116 4.67 -11.65 -6.84
CA ASP A 116 4.26 -11.71 -5.44
C ASP A 116 2.89 -11.07 -5.24
N LEU A 117 2.26 -11.37 -4.11
CA LEU A 117 0.94 -10.86 -3.76
C LEU A 117 0.89 -9.33 -3.70
N MET A 118 1.95 -8.69 -3.19
CA MET A 118 1.95 -7.28 -2.84
C MET A 118 1.99 -6.38 -4.07
N VAL A 119 2.93 -6.59 -5.00
CA VAL A 119 2.99 -5.78 -6.23
C VAL A 119 1.72 -5.94 -7.05
N ASN A 120 1.14 -7.14 -7.08
CA ASN A 120 -0.08 -7.41 -7.82
C ASN A 120 -1.31 -6.76 -7.21
N LEU A 121 -1.45 -6.78 -5.88
CA LEU A 121 -2.52 -6.04 -5.20
C LEU A 121 -2.37 -4.53 -5.41
N LEU A 122 -1.16 -3.98 -5.23
CA LEU A 122 -0.90 -2.56 -5.46
C LEU A 122 -1.17 -2.14 -6.92
N PHE A 123 -0.93 -3.03 -7.89
CA PHE A 123 -1.28 -2.80 -9.28
C PHE A 123 -2.80 -2.72 -9.50
N VAL A 124 -3.58 -3.60 -8.84
CA VAL A 124 -5.05 -3.50 -8.82
C VAL A 124 -5.51 -2.18 -8.19
N PHE A 125 -4.86 -1.74 -7.11
CA PHE A 125 -5.15 -0.43 -6.53
C PHE A 125 -4.84 0.72 -7.48
N ALA A 126 -3.72 0.69 -8.20
CA ALA A 126 -3.38 1.71 -9.19
C ALA A 126 -4.45 1.80 -10.29
N LEU A 127 -4.91 0.66 -10.83
CA LEU A 127 -5.99 0.60 -11.81
C LEU A 127 -7.31 1.17 -11.27
N LYS A 128 -7.71 0.81 -10.04
CA LYS A 128 -8.92 1.36 -9.40
C LYS A 128 -8.84 2.88 -9.18
N ASN A 129 -7.69 3.38 -8.72
CA ASN A 129 -7.48 4.82 -8.54
C ASN A 129 -7.49 5.55 -9.89
N LEU A 130 -6.91 4.96 -10.94
CA LEU A 130 -6.98 5.52 -12.29
C LEU A 130 -8.42 5.54 -12.83
N GLN A 131 -9.22 4.51 -12.57
CA GLN A 131 -10.64 4.47 -12.95
C GLN A 131 -11.41 5.64 -12.32
N GLU A 132 -11.24 5.89 -11.02
CA GLU A 132 -11.87 7.03 -10.33
C GLU A 132 -11.37 8.38 -10.86
N ILE A 133 -10.07 8.49 -11.17
CA ILE A 133 -9.49 9.67 -11.80
C ILE A 133 -10.11 9.92 -13.18
N ASP A 134 -10.19 8.90 -14.03
CA ASP A 134 -10.78 8.98 -15.37
C ASP A 134 -12.24 9.42 -15.30
N GLU A 135 -13.03 8.84 -14.39
CA GLU A 135 -14.41 9.24 -14.16
C GLU A 135 -14.53 10.73 -13.83
N LYS A 136 -13.71 11.23 -12.90
CA LYS A 136 -13.69 12.66 -12.51
C LYS A 136 -13.22 13.58 -13.64
N LEU A 137 -12.39 13.09 -14.55
CA LEU A 137 -11.98 13.82 -15.74
C LEU A 137 -12.99 13.75 -16.89
N GLY A 138 -14.04 12.94 -16.77
CA GLY A 138 -14.97 12.65 -17.87
C GLY A 138 -14.33 11.82 -18.99
N LYS A 139 -13.30 11.04 -18.67
CA LYS A 139 -12.60 10.12 -19.59
C LYS A 139 -13.18 8.71 -19.47
N LYS A 140 -13.10 7.96 -20.58
CA LYS A 140 -13.41 6.53 -20.57
C LYS A 140 -12.22 5.78 -19.98
N PHE A 141 -12.47 4.98 -18.93
CA PHE A 141 -11.50 4.03 -18.41
C PHE A 141 -11.30 2.89 -19.43
N LEU A 142 -10.06 2.65 -19.84
CA LEU A 142 -9.72 1.69 -20.91
C LEU A 142 -9.19 0.34 -20.39
N TYR A 143 -9.04 0.18 -19.07
CA TYR A 143 -8.32 -0.95 -18.47
C TYR A 143 -9.23 -1.89 -17.67
N GLU A 144 -10.52 -1.95 -17.99
CA GLU A 144 -11.48 -2.80 -17.27
C GLU A 144 -11.13 -4.29 -17.38
N ASP A 145 -10.84 -4.78 -18.58
CA ASP A 145 -10.47 -6.19 -18.80
C ASP A 145 -9.18 -6.56 -18.05
N LEU A 146 -8.21 -5.63 -18.04
CA LEU A 146 -6.95 -5.78 -17.30
C LEU A 146 -7.19 -5.83 -15.80
N LEU A 147 -8.04 -4.96 -15.26
CA LEU A 147 -8.42 -4.95 -13.85
C LEU A 147 -9.06 -6.28 -13.43
N GLN A 148 -10.04 -6.77 -14.19
CA GLN A 148 -10.72 -8.03 -13.88
C GLN A 148 -9.77 -9.24 -14.03
N GLU A 149 -8.90 -9.25 -15.04
CA GLU A 149 -7.88 -10.27 -15.21
C GLU A 149 -6.94 -10.32 -14.00
N SER A 150 -6.35 -9.18 -13.62
CA SER A 150 -5.42 -9.11 -12.48
C SER A 150 -6.06 -9.59 -11.19
N LYS A 151 -7.31 -9.17 -10.90
CA LYS A 151 -8.05 -9.64 -9.72
C LYS A 151 -8.25 -11.15 -9.71
N ARG A 152 -8.64 -11.72 -10.86
CA ARG A 152 -8.84 -13.17 -11.02
C ARG A 152 -7.53 -13.93 -10.85
N ARG A 153 -6.44 -13.49 -11.49
CA ARG A 153 -5.13 -14.15 -11.40
C ARG A 153 -4.55 -14.11 -9.99
N ILE A 154 -4.73 -13.00 -9.27
CA ILE A 154 -4.36 -12.91 -7.85
C ILE A 154 -5.11 -13.97 -7.02
N LYS A 155 -6.41 -14.12 -7.25
CA LYS A 155 -7.22 -15.13 -6.55
C LYS A 155 -6.76 -16.55 -6.87
N GLU A 156 -6.52 -16.85 -8.15
CA GLU A 156 -6.08 -18.18 -8.59
C GLU A 156 -4.70 -18.57 -8.06
N THR A 157 -3.76 -17.62 -7.98
CA THR A 157 -2.35 -17.90 -7.68
C THR A 157 -2.01 -17.83 -6.20
N PHE A 158 -2.59 -16.89 -5.44
CA PHE A 158 -2.14 -16.61 -4.07
C PHE A 158 -3.12 -17.05 -2.99
N TYR A 159 -4.38 -17.35 -3.31
CA TYR A 159 -5.34 -17.78 -2.30
C TYR A 159 -5.15 -19.26 -1.95
N CYS A 160 -4.98 -19.56 -0.66
CA CYS A 160 -4.89 -20.91 -0.11
C CYS A 160 -6.24 -21.31 0.51
N PRO A 161 -7.02 -22.22 -0.13
CA PRO A 161 -8.32 -22.65 0.39
C PRO A 161 -8.26 -23.31 1.77
N GLU A 162 -7.17 -23.98 2.10
CA GLU A 162 -6.98 -24.73 3.35
C GLU A 162 -6.87 -23.78 4.55
N THR A 163 -6.19 -22.66 4.38
CA THR A 163 -6.01 -21.64 5.43
C THR A 163 -7.06 -20.53 5.34
N GLY A 164 -7.66 -20.32 4.18
CA GLY A 164 -8.53 -19.18 3.90
C GLY A 164 -7.79 -17.84 3.78
N LEU A 165 -6.47 -17.88 3.54
CA LEU A 165 -5.59 -16.72 3.47
C LEU A 165 -4.92 -16.61 2.09
N TYR A 166 -4.34 -15.44 1.81
CA TYR A 166 -3.47 -15.22 0.66
C TYR A 166 -2.01 -15.31 1.10
N SER A 167 -1.25 -16.21 0.48
CA SER A 167 0.20 -16.35 0.65
C SER A 167 0.95 -15.27 -0.13
N MET A 168 2.14 -14.90 0.32
CA MET A 168 2.98 -13.91 -0.36
C MET A 168 3.43 -14.37 -1.76
N THR A 169 3.69 -15.67 -1.93
CA THR A 169 4.12 -16.29 -3.18
C THR A 169 3.23 -17.48 -3.54
N GLU A 170 3.28 -17.92 -4.81
CA GLU A 170 2.52 -19.09 -5.28
C GLU A 170 2.94 -20.35 -4.53
N GLY A 171 1.99 -20.98 -3.82
CA GLY A 171 2.25 -22.19 -3.03
C GLY A 171 3.05 -21.98 -1.74
N GLY A 172 3.34 -20.73 -1.37
CA GLY A 172 4.02 -20.38 -0.12
C GLY A 172 3.11 -20.48 1.11
N ASP A 173 3.71 -20.38 2.30
CA ASP A 173 3.03 -20.40 3.60
C ASP A 173 3.27 -19.11 4.41
N GLU A 174 3.82 -18.06 3.77
CA GLU A 174 4.01 -16.76 4.38
C GLU A 174 2.76 -15.89 4.26
N TYR A 175 2.06 -15.70 5.38
CA TYR A 175 0.83 -14.91 5.45
C TYR A 175 1.04 -13.60 6.20
N THR A 176 0.87 -12.47 5.52
CA THR A 176 1.06 -11.14 6.09
C THR A 176 -0.27 -10.43 6.30
N VAL A 177 -0.39 -9.67 7.40
CA VAL A 177 -1.55 -8.82 7.68
C VAL A 177 -1.75 -7.81 6.55
N LEU A 178 -0.66 -7.21 6.06
CA LEU A 178 -0.76 -6.21 4.99
C LEU A 178 -1.29 -6.80 3.69
N GLY A 179 -0.72 -7.92 3.21
CA GLY A 179 -1.16 -8.57 1.98
C GLY A 179 -2.62 -8.99 2.03
N ASN A 180 -3.05 -9.61 3.14
CA ASN A 180 -4.43 -10.05 3.31
C ASN A 180 -5.41 -8.88 3.52
N SER A 181 -4.98 -7.79 4.16
CA SER A 181 -5.77 -6.55 4.25
C SER A 181 -5.97 -5.92 2.88
N LEU A 182 -4.91 -5.84 2.07
CA LEU A 182 -4.98 -5.35 0.70
C LEU A 182 -5.82 -6.27 -0.20
N ALA A 183 -5.85 -7.58 0.03
CA ALA A 183 -6.72 -8.50 -0.71
C ALA A 183 -8.21 -8.17 -0.49
N ILE A 184 -8.61 -7.91 0.76
CA ILE A 184 -9.96 -7.45 1.09
C ILE A 184 -10.27 -6.14 0.36
N LEU A 185 -9.38 -5.16 0.48
CA LEU A 185 -9.59 -3.82 -0.06
C LEU A 185 -9.50 -3.75 -1.60
N ALA A 186 -8.72 -4.62 -2.23
CA ALA A 186 -8.71 -4.81 -3.67
C ALA A 186 -10.03 -5.42 -4.18
N GLY A 187 -10.81 -6.05 -3.29
CA GLY A 187 -12.06 -6.73 -3.63
C GLY A 187 -11.81 -8.01 -4.39
N VAL A 188 -10.71 -8.72 -4.08
CA VAL A 188 -10.44 -10.07 -4.60
C VAL A 188 -11.01 -11.17 -3.70
N THR A 189 -11.56 -10.80 -2.55
CA THR A 189 -12.19 -11.69 -1.57
C THR A 189 -13.71 -11.70 -1.71
N SER A 190 -14.32 -12.82 -1.34
CA SER A 190 -15.74 -12.86 -0.98
C SER A 190 -15.99 -12.31 0.43
N LYS A 191 -17.25 -12.09 0.79
CA LYS A 191 -17.63 -11.64 2.14
C LYS A 191 -17.14 -12.62 3.22
N LYS A 192 -17.40 -13.92 3.04
CA LYS A 192 -17.00 -14.97 3.99
C LYS A 192 -15.48 -15.06 4.15
N GLU A 193 -14.74 -14.92 3.05
CA GLU A 193 -13.27 -14.90 3.10
C GLU A 193 -12.75 -13.67 3.85
N SER A 194 -13.36 -12.51 3.64
CA SER A 194 -12.99 -11.28 4.35
C SER A 194 -13.24 -11.41 5.86
N GLU A 195 -14.35 -12.03 6.26
CA GLU A 195 -14.65 -12.34 7.67
C GLU A 195 -13.57 -13.27 8.27
N ILE A 196 -13.23 -14.38 7.60
CA ILE A 196 -12.18 -15.32 8.04
C ILE A 196 -10.83 -14.61 8.18
N ILE A 197 -10.43 -13.85 7.17
CA ILE A 197 -9.18 -13.08 7.19
C ILE A 197 -9.17 -12.10 8.37
N CYS A 198 -10.24 -11.36 8.59
CA CYS A 198 -10.32 -10.41 9.71
C CYS A 198 -10.17 -11.09 11.07
N GLU A 199 -10.81 -12.24 11.29
CA GLU A 199 -10.67 -13.03 12.52
C GLU A 199 -9.21 -13.43 12.75
N LYS A 200 -8.56 -13.98 11.72
CA LYS A 200 -7.16 -14.41 11.81
C LYS A 200 -6.21 -13.24 12.06
N ILE A 201 -6.47 -12.08 11.47
CA ILE A 201 -5.72 -10.84 11.73
C ILE A 201 -5.86 -10.41 13.19
N VAL A 202 -7.07 -10.41 13.77
CA VAL A 202 -7.27 -9.95 15.16
C VAL A 202 -6.76 -10.96 16.19
N ASN A 203 -6.73 -12.24 15.84
CA ASN A 203 -6.18 -13.32 16.66
C ASN A 203 -4.64 -13.39 16.60
N GLY A 204 -3.99 -12.59 15.75
CA GLY A 204 -2.53 -12.58 15.61
C GLY A 204 -1.96 -13.81 14.90
N GLU A 205 -2.75 -14.42 14.01
CA GLU A 205 -2.36 -15.63 13.26
C GLU A 205 -1.49 -15.33 12.02
N LEU A 206 -1.31 -14.05 11.68
CA LEU A 206 -0.53 -13.59 10.53
C LEU A 206 0.66 -12.74 11.00
N CYS A 207 1.69 -12.66 10.17
CA CYS A 207 2.78 -11.72 10.37
C CYS A 207 2.24 -10.28 10.32
N ASP A 208 2.30 -9.58 11.47
CA ASP A 208 1.73 -8.24 11.61
C ASP A 208 2.53 -7.20 10.79
N CYS A 209 1.87 -6.10 10.44
CA CYS A 209 2.49 -5.03 9.67
C CYS A 209 3.06 -3.94 10.58
N SER A 210 4.03 -3.17 10.06
CA SER A 210 4.59 -2.02 10.76
C SER A 210 3.57 -0.88 10.93
N LEU A 211 3.91 0.10 11.77
CA LEU A 211 3.05 1.24 12.08
C LEU A 211 2.57 1.99 10.85
N SER A 212 3.40 2.11 9.80
CA SER A 212 3.09 2.85 8.58
C SER A 212 1.96 2.20 7.78
N MET A 213 1.78 0.89 7.92
CA MET A 213 0.85 0.08 7.14
C MET A 213 -0.41 -0.30 7.91
N LYS A 214 -0.52 0.08 9.20
CA LYS A 214 -1.70 -0.17 10.04
C LYS A 214 -2.99 0.39 9.45
N ILE A 215 -2.91 1.44 8.63
CA ILE A 215 -4.12 2.00 8.03
C ILE A 215 -4.84 1.00 7.11
N PHE A 216 -4.11 0.16 6.38
CA PHE A 216 -4.72 -0.85 5.51
C PHE A 216 -5.38 -1.96 6.34
N LYS A 217 -4.75 -2.35 7.45
CA LYS A 217 -5.34 -3.27 8.44
C LYS A 217 -6.67 -2.73 8.95
N TYR A 218 -6.71 -1.45 9.36
CA TYR A 218 -7.92 -0.82 9.88
C TYR A 218 -9.00 -0.65 8.83
N ASP A 219 -8.63 -0.21 7.62
CA ASP A 219 -9.59 -0.07 6.52
C ASP A 219 -10.20 -1.43 6.15
N ALA A 220 -9.43 -2.52 6.14
CA ALA A 220 -9.94 -3.86 5.83
C ALA A 220 -10.92 -4.38 6.89
N LEU A 221 -10.60 -4.19 8.17
CA LEU A 221 -11.49 -4.52 9.28
C LEU A 221 -12.80 -3.71 9.19
N LEU A 222 -12.71 -2.39 9.04
CA LEU A 222 -13.88 -1.53 8.95
C LEU A 222 -14.75 -1.79 7.71
N ALA A 223 -14.13 -2.10 6.56
CA ALA A 223 -14.83 -2.45 5.33
C ALA A 223 -15.58 -3.78 5.45
N THR A 224 -15.09 -4.70 6.29
CA THR A 224 -15.70 -6.01 6.52
C THR A 224 -16.85 -5.91 7.52
N ASP A 225 -16.60 -5.34 8.71
CA ASP A 225 -17.63 -5.12 9.73
C ASP A 225 -17.18 -4.02 10.72
N LYS A 226 -17.57 -2.77 10.43
CA LYS A 226 -17.27 -1.62 11.27
C LYS A 226 -17.80 -1.76 12.71
N ALA A 227 -19.04 -2.23 12.88
CA ALA A 227 -19.66 -2.29 14.20
C ALA A 227 -18.92 -3.29 15.11
N ARG A 228 -18.45 -4.38 14.52
CA ARG A 228 -17.68 -5.40 15.22
C ARG A 228 -16.26 -4.96 15.56
N TRP A 229 -15.55 -4.33 14.62
CA TRP A 229 -14.10 -4.15 14.74
C TRP A 229 -13.65 -2.79 15.27
N GLN A 230 -14.52 -1.78 15.28
CA GLN A 230 -14.17 -0.42 15.70
C GLN A 230 -13.49 -0.37 17.08
N GLU A 231 -14.07 -0.99 18.12
CA GLU A 231 -13.47 -0.93 19.46
C GLU A 231 -12.16 -1.72 19.56
N TRP A 232 -12.04 -2.82 18.82
CA TRP A 232 -10.79 -3.56 18.76
C TRP A 232 -9.66 -2.71 18.17
N ILE A 233 -9.95 -1.97 17.09
CA ILE A 233 -9.00 -1.04 16.46
C ILE A 233 -8.59 0.07 17.43
N LEU A 234 -9.56 0.68 18.12
CA LEU A 234 -9.27 1.70 19.14
C LEU A 234 -8.41 1.14 20.27
N GLY A 235 -8.67 -0.11 20.69
CA GLY A 235 -7.82 -0.83 21.64
C GLY A 235 -6.39 -1.03 21.13
N GLU A 236 -6.20 -1.43 19.87
CA GLU A 236 -4.87 -1.58 19.28
C GLU A 236 -4.12 -0.25 19.21
N ILE A 237 -4.79 0.83 18.75
CA ILE A 237 -4.20 2.18 18.73
C ILE A 237 -3.75 2.60 20.13
N ARG A 238 -4.60 2.41 21.15
CA ARG A 238 -4.25 2.76 22.54
C ARG A 238 -3.02 1.96 23.02
N ARG A 239 -2.93 0.68 22.70
CA ARG A 239 -1.79 -0.17 23.09
C ARG A 239 -0.50 0.22 22.38
N GLU A 240 -0.52 0.38 21.05
CA GLU A 240 0.70 0.63 20.29
C GLU A 240 1.25 2.04 20.50
N TYR A 241 0.38 3.06 20.47
CA TYR A 241 0.79 4.44 20.66
C TYR A 241 0.92 4.82 22.13
N GLY A 242 0.26 4.08 23.04
CA GLY A 242 0.43 4.23 24.49
C GLY A 242 1.88 4.00 24.93
N LYS A 243 2.57 3.02 24.35
CA LYS A 243 4.01 2.77 24.61
C LYS A 243 4.86 4.02 24.35
N MET A 244 4.55 4.77 23.28
CA MET A 244 5.28 6.00 22.95
C MET A 244 5.00 7.10 23.98
N LEU A 245 3.75 7.22 24.44
CA LEU A 245 3.36 8.17 25.48
C LEU A 245 3.99 7.84 26.84
N ASP A 246 4.00 6.56 27.22
CA ASP A 246 4.63 6.07 28.46
C ASP A 246 6.14 6.33 28.46
N ALA A 247 6.77 6.29 27.29
CA ALA A 247 8.16 6.67 27.07
C ALA A 247 8.40 8.20 27.01
N GLY A 248 7.36 9.03 27.22
CA GLY A 248 7.46 10.48 27.19
C GLY A 248 7.55 11.10 25.79
N SER A 249 7.24 10.34 24.73
CA SER A 249 7.30 10.84 23.37
C SER A 249 6.22 11.87 23.08
N THR A 250 6.60 12.97 22.44
CA THR A 250 5.68 14.00 21.94
C THR A 250 5.39 13.87 20.44
N THR A 251 5.97 12.86 19.80
CA THR A 251 5.87 12.53 18.37
C THR A 251 5.66 11.02 18.18
N VAL A 252 5.32 10.60 16.96
CA VAL A 252 5.17 9.17 16.63
C VAL A 252 6.46 8.61 16.02
N TRP A 253 6.83 7.39 16.44
CA TRP A 253 8.08 6.75 16.02
C TRP A 253 7.95 6.08 14.65
N GLU A 254 9.08 5.83 14.01
CA GLU A 254 9.15 5.15 12.71
C GLU A 254 8.68 3.70 12.78
N THR A 255 9.15 2.96 13.78
CA THR A 255 8.75 1.58 14.07
C THR A 255 8.36 1.46 15.53
N ALA A 256 7.74 0.33 15.90
CA ALA A 256 7.36 0.07 17.29
C ALA A 256 8.58 -0.05 18.24
N ASP A 257 9.76 -0.36 17.69
CA ASP A 257 11.01 -0.50 18.47
C ASP A 257 11.63 0.86 18.85
N GLY A 258 11.13 1.97 18.28
CA GLY A 258 11.61 3.31 18.62
C GLY A 258 13.11 3.49 18.33
N ALA A 259 13.83 4.12 19.25
CA ALA A 259 15.22 4.54 19.04
C ALA A 259 16.18 3.38 18.75
N VAL A 260 15.92 2.17 19.27
CA VAL A 260 16.82 1.02 19.11
C VAL A 260 16.73 0.37 17.73
N ALA A 261 15.71 0.73 16.93
CA ALA A 261 15.59 0.24 15.56
C ALA A 261 16.81 0.60 14.71
N PHE A 262 17.07 -0.19 13.66
CA PHE A 262 18.13 0.07 12.67
C PHE A 262 19.53 0.28 13.27
N GLY A 263 19.85 -0.43 14.37
CA GLY A 263 21.14 -0.29 15.04
C GLY A 263 21.27 0.99 15.86
N ASN A 264 20.21 1.36 16.60
CA ASN A 264 20.10 2.60 17.37
C ASN A 264 19.90 3.88 16.54
N ALA A 265 19.34 3.76 15.33
CA ALA A 265 19.08 4.85 14.39
C ALA A 265 17.59 5.07 14.11
N GLY A 266 16.69 4.47 14.90
CA GLY A 266 15.26 4.60 14.70
C GLY A 266 14.76 6.04 14.88
N SER A 267 14.02 6.56 13.90
CA SER A 267 13.43 7.89 14.01
C SER A 267 12.31 7.92 15.04
N LEU A 268 12.38 8.89 15.97
CA LEU A 268 11.33 9.13 16.97
C LEU A 268 10.27 10.14 16.49
N CYS A 269 10.38 10.63 15.26
CA CYS A 269 9.42 11.55 14.65
C CYS A 269 9.25 11.22 13.16
N HIS A 270 8.34 10.30 12.85
CA HIS A 270 8.13 9.81 11.49
C HIS A 270 6.65 9.92 11.09
N GLY A 271 6.34 10.82 10.15
CA GLY A 271 4.95 11.16 9.79
C GLY A 271 4.13 9.99 9.25
N TRP A 272 4.77 8.96 8.71
CA TRP A 272 4.10 7.77 8.21
C TRP A 272 3.36 6.96 9.29
N SER A 273 3.72 7.16 10.57
CA SER A 273 3.12 6.49 11.71
C SER A 273 2.01 7.34 12.32
N ALA A 274 1.64 8.47 11.72
CA ALA A 274 0.57 9.32 12.21
C ALA A 274 -0.84 8.77 11.88
N VAL A 275 -0.97 7.45 11.69
CA VAL A 275 -2.20 6.73 11.34
C VAL A 275 -3.37 7.07 12.28
N PRO A 276 -3.21 7.17 13.62
CA PRO A 276 -4.32 7.45 14.52
C PRO A 276 -4.99 8.80 14.24
N ILE A 277 -4.22 9.83 13.90
CA ILE A 277 -4.76 11.17 13.60
C ILE A 277 -5.76 11.06 12.45
N TYR A 278 -5.35 10.36 11.39
CA TYR A 278 -6.20 10.15 10.24
C TYR A 278 -7.45 9.33 10.60
N PHE A 279 -7.28 8.24 11.33
CA PHE A 279 -8.37 7.35 11.74
C PHE A 279 -9.44 8.10 12.55
N TYR A 280 -9.05 8.82 13.60
CA TYR A 280 -9.96 9.61 14.44
C TYR A 280 -10.64 10.73 13.64
N CYS A 281 -9.92 11.45 12.79
CA CYS A 281 -10.48 12.54 12.00
C CYS A 281 -11.46 12.07 10.92
N ARG A 282 -11.23 10.91 10.29
CA ARG A 282 -12.13 10.39 9.24
C ARG A 282 -13.40 9.81 9.82
N GLU A 283 -13.26 8.95 10.82
CA GLU A 283 -14.37 8.10 11.25
C GLU A 283 -15.33 8.81 12.23
N LYS A 284 -14.97 10.02 12.70
CA LYS A 284 -15.70 10.78 13.72
C LYS A 284 -16.03 9.92 14.95
N PHE A 285 -15.15 8.97 15.29
CA PHE A 285 -15.25 8.23 16.54
C PHE A 285 -15.07 9.22 17.68
N ARG A 286 -16.19 9.55 18.32
CA ARG A 286 -16.28 10.30 19.57
C ARG A 286 -16.48 9.32 20.70
#